data_AF-A0A565A4Z5-F1
#
_entry.id   AF-A0A565A4Z5-F1
#
_cell.length_a   1.000
_cell.length_b   1.000
_cell.length_c   1.000
_cell.angle_alpha   90.00
_cell.angle_beta   90.00
_cell.angle_gamma   90.00
#
_symmetry.space_group_name_H-M   'P 1'
#
loop_
_entity.id
_entity.type
_entity.pdbx_description
1 polymer ?
#
loop_
_entity_poly.entity_id
_entity_poly.type
_entity_poly.pdbx_seq_one_letter_code
_entity_poly.pdbx_strand_id
1 'polypeptide(L)'
;MGGQNEFEGLLSLLGSSSIYLQSGKFYDDLNQKIEDSREYRAYCDSLKNVPKGNAFRIYCGQLVKYLKTKYTTTNGQNNEYDVCPLLNYWIYGKLVDIYGSDKNSTFFQAYGKLQEIWSRVIPDDTDASSNNICKPIIFDIYKQDDWYERKEFYDYIVDYKILKDSANLYDSSNCEEYYKYIERKIPIYEHIKNLCTPESANTCPEFYKQCKECDPKKLLSELNC
;
A
#
# COMPACT_ATOMS: atom_id res chain seq x y z
N MET A 1 7.05 17.60 -14.83
CA MET A 1 6.94 18.59 -13.72
C MET A 1 5.50 18.72 -13.21
N GLY A 2 4.72 17.62 -13.12
CA GLY A 2 3.29 17.67 -12.77
C GLY A 2 2.87 16.89 -11.50
N GLY A 3 3.55 15.80 -11.14
CA GLY A 3 3.09 14.91 -10.06
C GLY A 3 3.51 15.27 -8.62
N GLN A 4 4.45 16.20 -8.43
CA GLN A 4 4.93 16.58 -7.09
C GLN A 4 3.90 17.41 -6.29
N ASN A 5 3.11 18.24 -6.97
CA ASN A 5 2.07 19.06 -6.35
C ASN A 5 0.80 18.26 -6.02
N GLU A 6 0.52 17.17 -6.75
CA GLU A 6 -0.58 16.24 -6.44
C GLU A 6 -0.27 15.41 -5.18
N PHE A 7 0.99 14.99 -5.00
CA PHE A 7 1.42 14.18 -3.86
C PHE A 7 1.34 14.93 -2.52
N GLU A 8 1.78 16.19 -2.47
CA GLU A 8 1.60 17.04 -1.28
C GLU A 8 0.13 17.44 -1.07
N GLY A 9 -0.64 17.59 -2.16
CA GLY A 9 -2.10 17.78 -2.11
C GLY A 9 -2.85 16.57 -1.53
N LEU A 10 -2.46 15.35 -1.90
CA LEU A 10 -3.09 14.10 -1.45
C LEU A 10 -2.77 13.78 0.01
N LEU A 11 -1.53 13.99 0.45
CA LEU A 11 -1.14 13.85 1.86
C LEU A 11 -1.74 14.94 2.76
N SER A 12 -1.86 16.19 2.26
CA SER A 12 -2.51 17.27 3.02
C SER A 12 -4.02 17.12 3.12
N LEU A 13 -4.68 16.49 2.13
CA LEU A 13 -6.12 16.16 2.19
C LEU A 13 -6.44 14.99 3.13
N LEU A 14 -5.52 14.04 3.30
CA LEU A 14 -5.65 12.94 4.27
C LEU A 14 -5.35 13.38 5.70
N GLY A 15 -4.55 14.43 5.89
CA GLY A 15 -4.20 14.99 7.20
C GLY A 15 -5.34 15.70 7.94
N SER A 16 -6.53 15.84 7.34
CA SER A 16 -7.69 16.48 7.98
C SER A 16 -9.00 15.69 7.91
N SER A 17 -9.01 14.48 7.35
CA SER A 17 -10.23 13.66 7.22
C SER A 17 -10.56 12.98 8.55
N SER A 18 -11.76 13.20 9.08
CA SER A 18 -12.29 12.52 10.27
C SER A 18 -12.63 11.04 9.99
N ILE A 19 -12.46 10.55 8.76
CA ILE A 19 -12.73 9.17 8.37
C ILE A 19 -11.59 8.25 8.84
N TYR A 20 -11.92 7.28 9.68
CA TYR A 20 -10.98 6.31 10.25
C TYR A 20 -10.71 5.13 9.28
N LEU A 21 -10.09 5.44 8.14
CA LEU A 21 -9.74 4.48 7.08
C LEU A 21 -8.73 3.42 7.56
N GLN A 22 -8.94 2.18 7.15
CA GLN A 22 -8.13 1.05 7.61
C GLN A 22 -6.77 1.00 6.89
N SER A 23 -6.73 1.36 5.60
CA SER A 23 -5.50 1.58 4.85
C SER A 23 -4.67 2.72 5.47
N GLY A 24 -5.32 3.82 5.83
CA GLY A 24 -4.71 4.97 6.50
C GLY A 24 -4.01 4.60 7.81
N LYS A 25 -4.71 3.88 8.70
CA LYS A 25 -4.12 3.36 9.95
C LYS A 25 -2.89 2.50 9.72
N PHE A 26 -2.96 1.62 8.72
CA PHE A 26 -1.83 0.77 8.37
C PHE A 26 -0.61 1.62 8.01
N TYR A 27 -0.79 2.67 7.20
CA TYR A 27 0.29 3.57 6.84
C TYR A 27 0.78 4.41 8.02
N ASP A 28 -0.11 4.88 8.89
CA ASP A 28 0.26 5.63 10.09
C ASP A 28 1.12 4.77 11.03
N ASP A 29 0.69 3.55 11.33
CA ASP A 29 1.44 2.58 12.13
C ASP A 29 2.81 2.28 11.52
N LEU A 30 2.89 2.17 10.19
CA LEU A 30 4.13 1.92 9.47
C LEU A 30 5.07 3.13 9.47
N ASN A 31 4.50 4.34 9.41
CA ASN A 31 5.23 5.61 9.36
C ASN A 31 5.58 6.18 10.74
N GLN A 32 5.01 5.66 11.84
CA GLN A 32 5.29 6.11 13.20
C GLN A 32 6.79 6.20 13.47
N LYS A 33 7.20 7.33 14.06
CA LYS A 33 8.60 7.66 14.28
C LYS A 33 9.27 6.55 15.09
N ILE A 34 10.31 6.00 14.51
CA ILE A 34 11.07 4.93 15.12
C ILE A 34 12.04 5.57 16.12
N GLU A 35 11.64 5.69 17.39
CA GLU A 35 12.56 6.08 18.46
C GLU A 35 13.62 4.97 18.71
N ASP A 36 13.31 3.70 18.38
CA ASP A 36 14.21 2.52 18.49
C ASP A 36 14.83 2.05 17.14
N SER A 37 15.22 2.97 16.25
CA SER A 37 15.43 2.65 14.82
C SER A 37 16.78 2.11 14.39
N ARG A 38 17.78 2.22 15.25
CA ARG A 38 19.16 1.94 14.83
C ARG A 38 19.36 0.47 14.51
N GLU A 39 18.73 -0.43 15.26
CA GLU A 39 18.82 -1.87 15.02
C GLU A 39 18.22 -2.25 13.66
N TYR A 40 16.97 -1.87 13.38
CA TYR A 40 16.32 -2.22 12.11
C TYR A 40 16.99 -1.55 10.91
N ARG A 41 17.48 -0.31 11.04
CA ARG A 41 18.23 0.37 9.97
C ARG A 41 19.61 -0.26 9.69
N ALA A 42 20.15 -1.05 10.62
CA ALA A 42 21.41 -1.75 10.42
C ALA A 42 21.27 -2.88 9.37
N TYR A 43 20.11 -3.54 9.29
CA TYR A 43 19.80 -4.49 8.22
C TYR A 43 19.88 -3.85 6.83
N CYS A 44 19.66 -2.54 6.77
CA CYS A 44 19.66 -1.74 5.56
C CYS A 44 21.03 -1.11 5.24
N ASP A 45 22.12 -1.56 5.87
CA ASP A 45 23.45 -0.95 5.68
C ASP A 45 24.00 -1.11 4.27
N SER A 46 23.62 -2.17 3.53
CA SER A 46 24.03 -2.36 2.13
C SER A 46 23.55 -1.24 1.21
N LEU A 47 22.47 -0.54 1.58
CA LEU A 47 21.95 0.62 0.83
C LEU A 47 22.85 1.87 0.98
N LYS A 48 23.79 1.93 1.94
CA LYS A 48 24.72 3.07 2.07
C LYS A 48 25.55 3.30 0.80
N ASN A 49 25.79 2.24 0.04
CA ASN A 49 26.59 2.26 -1.18
C ASN A 49 25.78 2.63 -2.44
N VAL A 50 24.46 2.84 -2.30
CA VAL A 50 23.59 3.24 -3.40
C VAL A 50 23.38 4.76 -3.34
N PRO A 51 23.46 5.50 -4.45
CA PRO A 51 23.10 6.92 -4.48
C PRO A 51 21.73 7.15 -3.85
N LYS A 52 21.55 8.18 -3.01
CA LYS A 52 20.31 8.42 -2.22
C LYS A 52 19.88 7.29 -1.27
N GLY A 53 20.63 6.19 -1.18
CA GLY A 53 20.30 5.05 -0.35
C GLY A 53 20.21 5.39 1.14
N ASN A 54 21.01 6.34 1.65
CA ASN A 54 20.88 6.82 3.03
C ASN A 54 19.51 7.42 3.35
N ALA A 55 18.87 8.11 2.40
CA ALA A 55 17.50 8.59 2.59
C ALA A 55 16.52 7.41 2.63
N PHE A 56 16.69 6.45 1.72
CA PHE A 56 15.82 5.28 1.63
C PHE A 56 15.95 4.30 2.81
N ARG A 57 17.11 4.27 3.48
CA ARG A 57 17.37 3.43 4.65
C ARG A 57 16.38 3.63 5.80
N ILE A 58 15.77 4.81 5.90
CA ILE A 58 14.74 5.09 6.90
C ILE A 58 13.51 4.20 6.65
N TYR A 59 13.00 4.19 5.42
CA TYR A 59 11.85 3.39 4.99
C TYR A 59 12.17 1.90 4.96
N CYS A 60 13.38 1.53 4.53
CA CYS A 60 13.85 0.15 4.66
C CYS A 60 13.83 -0.31 6.14
N GLY A 61 14.28 0.52 7.08
CA GLY A 61 14.21 0.18 8.50
C GLY A 61 12.78 0.01 9.02
N GLN A 62 11.83 0.82 8.55
CA GLN A 62 10.40 0.67 8.86
C GLN A 62 9.83 -0.65 8.32
N LEU A 63 10.16 -0.99 7.07
CA LEU A 63 9.82 -2.29 6.49
C LEU A 63 10.37 -3.43 7.36
N VAL A 64 11.68 -3.42 7.65
CA VAL A 64 12.32 -4.49 8.45
C VAL A 64 11.66 -4.61 9.82
N LYS A 65 11.37 -3.49 10.50
CA LYS A 65 10.64 -3.50 11.78
C LYS A 65 9.27 -4.16 11.62
N TYR A 66 8.49 -3.77 10.61
CA TYR A 66 7.18 -4.34 10.36
C TYR A 66 7.27 -5.86 10.14
N LEU A 67 8.15 -6.29 9.25
CA LEU A 67 8.39 -7.70 8.96
C LEU A 67 8.81 -8.48 10.22
N LYS A 68 9.71 -7.93 11.04
CA LYS A 68 10.22 -8.61 12.24
C LYS A 68 9.30 -8.54 13.46
N THR A 69 8.28 -7.70 13.50
CA THR A 69 7.41 -7.53 14.67
C THR A 69 5.98 -7.96 14.39
N LYS A 70 5.41 -7.62 13.23
CA LYS A 70 4.02 -7.95 12.89
C LYS A 70 3.88 -9.33 12.24
N TYR A 71 4.90 -9.86 11.56
CA TYR A 71 4.82 -11.25 11.06
C TYR A 71 5.28 -12.31 12.05
N THR A 72 6.27 -12.01 12.89
CA THR A 72 6.83 -12.98 13.84
C THR A 72 5.96 -13.17 15.09
N THR A 73 5.33 -12.10 15.58
CA THR A 73 4.51 -12.14 16.81
C THR A 73 3.07 -12.59 16.53
N THR A 74 2.70 -12.72 15.26
CA THR A 74 1.30 -12.87 14.85
C THR A 74 1.12 -14.12 14.00
N ASN A 75 1.49 -15.27 14.57
CA ASN A 75 0.92 -16.54 14.16
C ASN A 75 -0.60 -16.48 14.38
N GLY A 76 -1.36 -16.03 13.38
CA GLY A 76 -2.81 -16.24 13.31
C GLY A 76 -3.74 -15.07 13.63
N GLN A 77 -3.37 -13.80 13.43
CA GLN A 77 -4.43 -12.79 13.22
C GLN A 77 -4.93 -12.93 11.79
N ASN A 78 -6.15 -13.45 11.66
CA ASN A 78 -6.96 -13.30 10.46
C ASN A 78 -7.24 -11.81 10.27
N ASN A 79 -6.29 -11.08 9.68
CA ASN A 79 -6.58 -9.75 9.19
C ASN A 79 -7.74 -9.89 8.19
N GLU A 80 -8.69 -8.98 8.25
CA GLU A 80 -9.85 -8.98 7.34
C GLU A 80 -9.44 -8.84 5.87
N TYR A 81 -8.22 -8.38 5.61
CA TYR A 81 -7.60 -8.20 4.32
C TYR A 81 -6.13 -8.59 4.37
N ASP A 82 -5.54 -8.85 3.19
CA ASP A 82 -4.12 -9.11 3.07
C ASP A 82 -3.32 -7.80 3.23
N VAL A 83 -2.41 -7.75 4.20
CA VAL A 83 -1.58 -6.57 4.44
C VAL A 83 -0.42 -6.47 3.44
N CYS A 84 -0.13 -7.53 2.69
CA CYS A 84 1.03 -7.59 1.82
C CYS A 84 1.00 -6.65 0.63
N PRO A 85 -0.13 -6.51 -0.10
CA PRO A 85 -0.18 -5.54 -1.18
C PRO A 85 0.01 -4.11 -0.66
N LEU A 86 -0.59 -3.74 0.49
CA LEU A 86 -0.36 -2.42 1.12
C LEU A 86 1.13 -2.18 1.38
N LEU A 87 1.81 -3.15 2.00
CA LEU A 87 3.23 -3.01 2.33
C LEU A 87 4.11 -2.89 1.08
N ASN A 88 3.84 -3.70 0.06
CA ASN A 88 4.59 -3.71 -1.19
C ASN A 88 4.40 -2.42 -1.99
N TYR A 89 3.16 -1.95 -2.16
CA TYR A 89 2.91 -0.68 -2.84
C TYR A 89 3.47 0.51 -2.06
N TRP A 90 3.39 0.49 -0.72
CA TRP A 90 3.96 1.55 0.10
C TRP A 90 5.47 1.68 -0.09
N ILE A 91 6.23 0.60 0.05
CA ILE A 91 7.70 0.67 -0.08
C ILE A 91 8.12 0.94 -1.52
N TYR A 92 7.35 0.46 -2.51
CA TYR A 92 7.55 0.82 -3.92
C TYR A 92 7.36 2.32 -4.14
N GLY A 93 6.28 2.91 -3.61
CA GLY A 93 6.05 4.35 -3.64
C GLY A 93 7.21 5.13 -3.02
N LYS A 94 7.73 4.70 -1.86
CA LYS A 94 8.90 5.34 -1.23
C LYS A 94 10.18 5.23 -2.06
N LEU A 95 10.37 4.14 -2.80
CA LEU A 95 11.46 4.06 -3.78
C LEU A 95 11.23 5.09 -4.90
N VAL A 96 10.04 5.12 -5.52
CA VAL A 96 9.72 6.08 -6.58
C VAL A 96 9.91 7.52 -6.11
N ASP A 97 9.43 7.88 -4.93
CA ASP A 97 9.56 9.23 -4.35
C ASP A 97 11.03 9.67 -4.24
N ILE A 98 11.90 8.79 -3.74
CA ILE A 98 13.31 9.12 -3.51
C ILE A 98 14.09 9.20 -4.82
N TYR A 99 13.85 8.26 -5.72
CA TYR A 99 14.61 8.12 -6.95
C TYR A 99 14.00 8.90 -8.13
N GLY A 100 12.78 9.42 -7.98
CA GLY A 100 12.02 10.24 -8.92
C GLY A 100 11.31 9.44 -10.02
N SER A 101 11.74 8.21 -10.29
CA SER A 101 11.12 7.31 -11.26
C SER A 101 11.60 5.87 -11.03
N ASP A 102 10.71 4.93 -11.28
CA ASP A 102 10.97 3.49 -11.35
C ASP A 102 11.80 3.06 -12.57
N LYS A 103 12.04 3.96 -13.54
CA LYS A 103 12.93 3.74 -14.69
C LYS A 103 14.38 4.17 -14.42
N ASN A 104 14.65 4.75 -13.25
CA ASN A 104 15.99 5.22 -12.88
C ASN A 104 16.94 4.04 -12.59
N SER A 105 18.16 4.04 -13.13
CA SER A 105 19.14 2.98 -12.85
C SER A 105 19.47 2.85 -11.35
N THR A 106 19.48 3.96 -10.62
CA THR A 106 19.70 3.98 -9.16
C THR A 106 18.50 3.44 -8.38
N PHE A 107 17.28 3.58 -8.92
CA PHE A 107 16.09 2.89 -8.39
C PHE A 107 16.31 1.38 -8.42
N PHE A 108 16.74 0.82 -9.56
CA PHE A 108 16.98 -0.62 -9.68
C PHE A 108 18.08 -1.13 -8.75
N GLN A 109 19.14 -0.35 -8.51
CA GLN A 109 20.18 -0.70 -7.54
C GLN A 109 19.62 -0.77 -6.12
N ALA A 110 18.83 0.24 -5.71
CA ALA A 110 18.20 0.28 -4.39
C ALA A 110 17.17 -0.84 -4.22
N TYR A 111 16.38 -1.08 -5.25
CA TYR A 111 15.41 -2.16 -5.34
C TYR A 111 16.07 -3.53 -5.16
N GLY A 112 17.14 -3.83 -5.92
CA GLY A 112 17.85 -5.10 -5.78
C GLY A 112 18.40 -5.31 -4.37
N LYS A 113 18.94 -4.24 -3.75
CA LYS A 113 19.36 -4.29 -2.34
C LYS A 113 18.21 -4.48 -1.37
N LEU A 114 17.07 -3.85 -1.61
CA LEU A 114 15.88 -4.04 -0.79
C LEU A 114 15.39 -5.50 -0.87
N GLN A 115 15.36 -6.11 -2.04
CA GLN A 115 14.98 -7.52 -2.19
C GLN A 115 15.92 -8.45 -1.42
N GLU A 116 17.25 -8.24 -1.53
CA GLU A 116 18.24 -8.99 -0.76
C GLU A 116 18.02 -8.84 0.76
N ILE A 117 17.62 -7.66 1.23
CA ILE A 117 17.34 -7.41 2.65
C ILE A 117 16.04 -8.11 3.06
N TRP A 118 14.98 -7.97 2.26
CA TRP A 118 13.67 -8.54 2.55
C TRP A 118 13.73 -10.07 2.67
N SER A 119 14.42 -10.74 1.75
CA SER A 119 14.61 -12.20 1.80
C SER A 119 15.47 -12.68 2.97
N ARG A 120 16.38 -11.84 3.49
CA ARG A 120 17.13 -12.17 4.72
C ARG A 120 16.30 -12.03 5.98
N VAL A 121 15.38 -11.07 6.00
CA VAL A 121 14.49 -10.84 7.14
C VAL A 121 13.42 -11.92 7.23
N ILE A 122 12.97 -12.40 6.07
CA ILE A 122 12.03 -13.50 5.92
C ILE A 122 12.70 -14.58 5.06
N PRO A 123 13.51 -15.46 5.65
CA PRO A 123 14.19 -16.52 4.91
C PRO A 123 13.18 -17.53 4.35
N ASP A 124 13.45 -18.03 3.14
CA ASP A 124 12.60 -18.99 2.42
C ASP A 124 12.41 -20.33 3.16
N ASP A 125 13.29 -20.65 4.12
CA ASP A 125 13.36 -21.90 4.88
C ASP A 125 12.58 -21.89 6.22
N THR A 126 11.72 -20.90 6.47
CA THR A 126 10.74 -21.04 7.56
C THR A 126 9.76 -22.17 7.18
N ASP A 127 9.95 -23.35 7.76
CA ASP A 127 9.14 -24.57 7.63
C ASP A 127 7.76 -24.35 6.99
N ALA A 128 7.62 -24.89 5.79
CA ALA A 128 6.53 -24.87 4.81
C ALA A 128 5.06 -24.98 5.32
N SER A 129 4.62 -24.10 6.23
CA SER A 129 3.25 -24.12 6.77
C SER A 129 2.64 -22.75 7.10
N SER A 130 3.41 -21.65 7.11
CA SER A 130 2.83 -20.31 7.26
C SER A 130 2.49 -19.72 5.88
N ASN A 131 1.30 -20.04 5.37
CA ASN A 131 0.68 -19.43 4.17
C ASN A 131 0.52 -17.88 4.25
N ASN A 132 1.10 -17.22 5.25
CA ASN A 132 0.92 -15.82 5.60
C ASN A 132 2.23 -15.01 5.48
N ILE A 133 3.25 -15.50 4.77
CA ILE A 133 4.52 -14.78 4.64
C ILE A 133 4.45 -13.72 3.54
N CYS A 134 4.82 -12.48 3.88
CA CYS A 134 4.90 -11.41 2.90
C CYS A 134 6.11 -11.47 1.99
N LYS A 135 5.87 -11.87 0.75
CA LYS A 135 6.90 -11.88 -0.27
C LYS A 135 6.99 -10.51 -0.97
N PRO A 136 8.21 -10.07 -1.34
CA PRO A 136 8.37 -8.88 -2.15
C PRO A 136 7.87 -9.16 -3.57
N ILE A 137 6.81 -8.46 -3.99
CA ILE A 137 6.24 -8.51 -5.36
C ILE A 137 6.59 -7.27 -6.19
N ILE A 138 7.61 -6.53 -5.77
CA ILE A 138 8.01 -5.26 -6.38
C ILE A 138 8.30 -5.40 -7.89
N PHE A 139 8.81 -6.55 -8.36
CA PHE A 139 9.03 -6.78 -9.78
C PHE A 139 7.72 -6.79 -10.59
N ASP A 140 6.67 -7.37 -10.02
CA ASP A 140 5.36 -7.45 -10.67
C ASP A 140 4.69 -6.08 -10.66
N ILE A 141 4.86 -5.31 -9.58
CA ILE A 141 4.45 -3.90 -9.51
C ILE A 141 5.16 -3.06 -10.59
N TYR A 142 6.47 -3.23 -10.76
CA TYR A 142 7.23 -2.50 -11.77
C TYR A 142 6.75 -2.72 -13.22
N LYS A 143 6.20 -3.90 -13.52
CA LYS A 143 5.66 -4.19 -14.86
C LYS A 143 4.29 -3.55 -15.11
N GLN A 144 3.67 -2.98 -14.09
CA GLN A 144 2.37 -2.35 -14.15
C GLN A 144 2.58 -0.85 -14.27
N ASP A 145 2.41 -0.30 -15.48
CA ASP A 145 2.52 1.15 -15.69
C ASP A 145 1.47 1.92 -14.85
N ASP A 146 0.37 1.27 -14.50
CA ASP A 146 -0.74 1.75 -13.67
C ASP A 146 -0.66 1.27 -12.20
N TRP A 147 0.55 1.02 -11.70
CA TRP A 147 0.75 0.52 -10.33
C TRP A 147 0.12 1.44 -9.26
N TYR A 148 0.05 2.74 -9.52
CA TYR A 148 -0.51 3.71 -8.59
C TYR A 148 -2.03 3.56 -8.49
N GLU A 149 -2.73 3.42 -9.62
CA GLU A 149 -4.16 3.12 -9.67
C GLU A 149 -4.46 1.78 -8.99
N ARG A 150 -3.60 0.78 -9.18
CA ARG A 150 -3.72 -0.53 -8.52
C ARG A 150 -3.54 -0.44 -7.01
N LYS A 151 -2.59 0.38 -6.53
CA LYS A 151 -2.45 0.72 -5.11
C LYS A 151 -3.72 1.38 -4.59
N GLU A 152 -4.18 2.46 -5.24
CA GLU A 152 -5.34 3.23 -4.79
C GLU A 152 -6.62 2.40 -4.78
N PHE A 153 -6.74 1.45 -5.72
CA PHE A 153 -7.81 0.48 -5.74
C PHE A 153 -7.70 -0.49 -4.56
N TYR A 154 -6.51 -1.03 -4.27
CA TYR A 154 -6.33 -1.92 -3.13
C TYR A 154 -6.61 -1.23 -1.79
N ASP A 155 -6.17 0.02 -1.62
CA ASP A 155 -6.51 0.84 -0.45
C ASP A 155 -8.04 0.96 -0.29
N TYR A 156 -8.75 1.19 -1.38
CA TYR A 156 -10.21 1.25 -1.38
C TYR A 156 -10.86 -0.10 -1.04
N ILE A 157 -10.34 -1.24 -1.51
CA ILE A 157 -10.81 -2.58 -1.10
C ILE A 157 -10.72 -2.73 0.43
N VAL A 158 -9.57 -2.35 0.99
CA VAL A 158 -9.30 -2.43 2.43
C VAL A 158 -10.24 -1.52 3.24
N ASP A 159 -10.57 -0.34 2.69
CA ASP A 159 -11.43 0.64 3.35
C ASP A 159 -12.93 0.37 3.15
N TYR A 160 -13.30 -0.41 2.13
CA TYR A 160 -14.69 -0.55 1.66
C TYR A 160 -15.67 -0.90 2.77
N LYS A 161 -15.32 -1.87 3.62
CA LYS A 161 -16.18 -2.29 4.72
C LYS A 161 -16.42 -1.17 5.72
N ILE A 162 -15.35 -0.48 6.15
CA ILE A 162 -15.50 0.64 7.08
C ILE A 162 -16.34 1.74 6.45
N LEU A 163 -16.14 2.04 5.16
CA LEU A 163 -16.95 3.04 4.46
C LEU A 163 -18.43 2.65 4.46
N LYS A 164 -18.76 1.40 4.12
CA LYS A 164 -20.13 0.89 4.08
C LYS A 164 -20.81 0.87 5.44
N ASP A 165 -20.10 0.40 6.46
CA ASP A 165 -20.66 0.25 7.82
C ASP A 165 -20.77 1.60 8.52
N SER A 166 -19.74 2.44 8.40
CA SER A 166 -19.64 3.71 9.13
C SER A 166 -20.50 4.81 8.53
N ALA A 167 -20.54 4.94 7.20
CA ALA A 167 -21.30 6.01 6.55
C ALA A 167 -22.82 5.92 6.83
N ASN A 168 -23.31 4.74 7.21
CA ASN A 168 -24.70 4.51 7.60
C ASN A 168 -24.96 4.67 9.12
N LEU A 169 -23.93 4.84 9.93
CA LEU A 169 -24.01 4.95 11.40
C LEU A 169 -23.81 6.38 11.92
N TYR A 170 -23.10 7.24 11.20
CA TYR A 170 -22.76 8.59 11.66
C TYR A 170 -23.80 9.65 11.25
N ASP A 171 -24.28 10.41 12.23
CA ASP A 171 -25.12 11.60 12.06
C ASP A 171 -24.36 12.67 11.25
N SER A 172 -24.76 12.86 9.98
CA SER A 172 -24.56 13.96 9.00
C SER A 172 -23.23 14.74 8.88
N SER A 173 -22.46 14.94 9.93
CA SER A 173 -21.33 15.87 10.01
C SER A 173 -20.11 15.49 9.17
N ASN A 174 -19.83 14.19 9.00
CA ASN A 174 -18.72 13.71 8.18
C ASN A 174 -19.15 13.25 6.78
N CYS A 175 -20.42 13.44 6.44
CA CYS A 175 -21.02 12.87 5.24
C CYS A 175 -20.32 13.32 3.96
N GLU A 176 -20.07 14.62 3.86
CA GLU A 176 -19.38 15.23 2.73
C GLU A 176 -17.98 14.63 2.51
N GLU A 177 -17.26 14.28 3.59
CA GLU A 177 -15.95 13.64 3.48
C GLU A 177 -16.06 12.23 2.90
N TYR A 178 -17.04 11.42 3.34
CA TYR A 178 -17.28 10.08 2.81
C TYR A 178 -17.64 10.14 1.32
N TYR A 179 -18.56 11.02 0.94
CA TYR A 179 -18.93 11.22 -0.47
C TYR A 179 -17.72 11.61 -1.32
N LYS A 180 -16.92 12.59 -0.88
CA LYS A 180 -15.70 13.03 -1.60
C LYS A 180 -14.68 11.89 -1.73
N TYR A 181 -14.47 11.11 -0.67
CA TYR A 181 -13.54 9.98 -0.72
C TYR A 181 -14.01 8.93 -1.73
N ILE A 182 -15.27 8.48 -1.64
CA ILE A 182 -15.81 7.41 -2.50
C ILE A 182 -15.91 7.87 -3.95
N GLU A 183 -16.33 9.12 -4.21
CA GLU A 183 -16.40 9.71 -5.55
C GLU A 183 -15.03 9.70 -6.24
N ARG A 184 -13.96 10.03 -5.52
CA ARG A 184 -12.58 9.96 -6.05
C ARG A 184 -12.15 8.54 -6.43
N LYS A 185 -12.76 7.50 -5.86
CA LYS A 185 -12.45 6.10 -6.19
C LYS A 185 -13.19 5.61 -7.44
N ILE A 186 -14.18 6.35 -7.95
CA ILE A 186 -14.90 6.00 -9.20
C ILE A 186 -13.96 5.81 -10.40
N PRO A 187 -13.14 6.80 -10.80
CA PRO A 187 -12.26 6.63 -11.96
C PRO A 187 -11.24 5.49 -11.77
N ILE A 188 -10.77 5.28 -10.54
CA ILE A 188 -9.85 4.19 -10.19
C ILE A 188 -10.52 2.82 -10.36
N TYR A 189 -11.74 2.65 -9.85
CA TYR A 189 -12.49 1.41 -9.99
C TYR A 189 -12.80 1.10 -11.46
N GLU A 190 -13.26 2.09 -12.24
CA GLU A 190 -13.56 1.90 -13.66
C GLU A 190 -12.31 1.55 -14.48
N HIS A 191 -11.17 2.18 -14.17
CA HIS A 191 -9.88 1.82 -14.79
C HIS A 191 -9.55 0.34 -14.57
N ILE A 192 -9.57 -0.14 -13.31
CA ILE A 192 -9.27 -1.54 -13.00
C ILE A 192 -10.31 -2.50 -13.58
N LYS A 193 -11.59 -2.15 -13.54
CA LYS A 193 -12.67 -2.93 -14.13
C LYS A 193 -12.48 -3.12 -15.64
N ASN A 194 -12.06 -2.08 -16.35
CA ASN A 194 -11.78 -2.14 -17.79
C ASN A 194 -10.55 -2.99 -18.12
N LEU A 195 -9.62 -3.19 -17.20
CA LEU A 195 -8.50 -4.14 -17.35
C LEU A 195 -8.91 -5.59 -17.12
N CYS A 196 -10.08 -5.83 -16.55
CA CYS A 196 -10.57 -7.14 -16.14
C CYS A 196 -11.62 -7.71 -17.12
N THR A 197 -11.27 -7.74 -18.41
CA THR A 197 -12.08 -8.37 -19.46
C THR A 197 -11.61 -9.82 -19.72
N PRO A 198 -12.41 -10.66 -20.40
CA PRO A 198 -11.97 -11.99 -20.83
C PRO A 198 -10.69 -11.96 -21.69
N GLU A 199 -10.53 -10.93 -22.52
CA GLU A 199 -9.38 -10.76 -23.41
C GLU A 199 -8.10 -10.28 -22.69
N SER A 200 -8.27 -9.62 -21.54
CA SER A 200 -7.19 -9.04 -20.72
C SER A 200 -7.07 -9.68 -19.34
N ALA A 201 -7.46 -10.96 -19.22
CA ALA A 201 -7.52 -11.67 -17.96
C ALA A 201 -6.16 -11.75 -17.23
N ASN A 202 -5.05 -11.71 -17.98
CA ASN A 202 -3.68 -11.72 -17.45
C ASN A 202 -3.23 -10.38 -16.84
N THR A 203 -3.87 -9.25 -17.20
CA THR A 203 -3.56 -7.92 -16.66
C THR A 203 -4.46 -7.52 -15.48
N CYS A 204 -5.56 -8.26 -15.29
CA CYS A 204 -6.49 -8.06 -14.19
C CYS A 204 -5.80 -8.37 -12.85
N PRO A 205 -5.75 -7.44 -11.88
CA PRO A 205 -5.15 -7.71 -10.59
C PRO A 205 -5.94 -8.80 -9.86
N GLU A 206 -5.25 -9.74 -9.23
CA GLU A 206 -5.87 -10.88 -8.56
C GLU A 206 -6.90 -10.45 -7.50
N PHE A 207 -6.58 -9.38 -6.76
CA PHE A 207 -7.44 -8.79 -5.75
C PHE A 207 -8.71 -8.13 -6.30
N TYR A 208 -8.84 -7.88 -7.62
CA TYR A 208 -10.11 -7.42 -8.19
C TYR A 208 -11.26 -8.39 -7.92
N LYS A 209 -10.96 -9.70 -7.88
CA LYS A 209 -11.97 -10.73 -7.56
C LYS A 209 -12.57 -10.56 -6.16
N GLN A 210 -11.81 -9.97 -5.22
CA GLN A 210 -12.25 -9.75 -3.85
C GLN A 210 -13.29 -8.61 -3.76
N CYS A 211 -13.35 -7.72 -4.76
CA CYS A 211 -14.17 -6.52 -4.70
C CYS A 211 -14.93 -6.23 -6.00
N LYS A 212 -15.41 -7.27 -6.69
CA LYS A 212 -16.25 -7.10 -7.89
C LYS A 212 -17.52 -6.28 -7.60
N GLU A 213 -18.09 -6.43 -6.41
CA GLU A 213 -19.32 -5.73 -6.00
C GLU A 213 -19.05 -4.38 -5.33
N CYS A 214 -17.79 -4.00 -5.15
CA CYS A 214 -17.40 -2.78 -4.46
C CYS A 214 -17.48 -1.54 -5.35
N ASP A 215 -18.45 -1.48 -6.27
CA ASP A 215 -18.59 -0.36 -7.18
C ASP A 215 -18.85 0.92 -6.36
N PRO A 216 -17.96 1.93 -6.41
CA PRO A 216 -18.09 3.15 -5.63
C PRO A 216 -19.37 3.93 -5.99
N LYS A 217 -19.89 3.84 -7.22
CA LYS A 217 -21.19 4.46 -7.57
C LYS A 217 -22.34 3.77 -6.85
N LYS A 218 -22.28 2.44 -6.77
CA LYS A 218 -23.28 1.65 -6.02
C LYS A 218 -23.20 1.98 -4.53
N LEU A 219 -21.99 2.02 -3.97
CA LEU A 219 -21.78 2.37 -2.57
C LEU A 219 -22.38 3.75 -2.26
N LEU A 220 -22.10 4.77 -3.08
CA LEU A 220 -22.69 6.11 -2.94
C LEU A 220 -24.22 6.09 -2.92
N SER A 221 -24.86 5.29 -3.78
CA SER A 221 -26.33 5.18 -3.80
C SER A 221 -26.93 4.44 -2.60
N GLU A 222 -26.12 3.66 -1.87
CA GLU A 222 -26.52 2.91 -0.68
C GLU A 222 -26.29 3.70 0.63
N LEU A 223 -25.60 4.84 0.58
CA LEU A 223 -25.35 5.64 1.78
C LEU A 223 -26.65 6.36 2.20
N ASN A 224 -27.04 6.18 3.46
CA ASN A 224 -28.14 6.93 4.10
C ASN A 224 -27.71 8.32 4.61
N CYS A 225 -26.44 8.60 4.42
CA CYS A 225 -25.83 9.89 4.45
C CYS A 225 -26.47 10.74 3.32
#